data_AF-T1E7Y5-F1
#
_entry.id   AF-T1E7Y5-F1
#
_cell.length_a   1.000
_cell.length_b   1.000
_cell.length_c   1.000
_cell.angle_alpha   90.00
_cell.angle_beta   90.00
_cell.angle_gamma   90.00
#
_symmetry.space_group_name_H-M   'P 1'
#
loop_
_entity.id
_entity.type
_entity.pdbx_description
1 polymer ?
#
loop_
_entity_poly.entity_id
_entity_poly.type
_entity_poly.pdbx_seq_one_letter_code
_entity_poly.pdbx_strand_id
1 'polypeptide(L)'
;MCRACRLKCRVVAFDFQSRTMYHDYRRSSSYQRPNLVCFFNPGLHRTTGYAGIDSWPETIRAATEPGCPILVTAYTELESPLDLDRLQRESVRPLNIVQEPAVNPFGSKRPDRNFISDETAPMIFKNYYHFIVQ
;
A
#
# COMPACT_ATOMS: atom_id res chain seq x y z
N MET A 1 -8.78 19.71 -7.54
CA MET A 1 -7.72 20.64 -7.12
C MET A 1 -8.34 21.90 -6.52
N CYS A 2 -7.91 22.33 -5.32
CA CYS A 2 -8.48 23.49 -4.62
C CYS A 2 -8.14 24.83 -5.30
N ARG A 3 -8.85 25.90 -4.93
CA ARG A 3 -8.68 27.26 -5.50
C ARG A 3 -7.24 27.78 -5.41
N ALA A 4 -6.59 27.59 -4.25
CA ALA A 4 -5.24 28.07 -4.01
C ALA A 4 -4.21 27.41 -4.95
N CYS A 5 -4.32 26.10 -5.19
CA CYS A 5 -3.44 25.38 -6.11
C CYS A 5 -3.61 25.86 -7.55
N ARG A 6 -4.85 26.16 -7.98
CA ARG A 6 -5.12 26.70 -9.32
C ARG A 6 -4.48 28.08 -9.53
N LEU A 7 -4.62 29.00 -8.56
CA LEU A 7 -4.02 30.33 -8.63
C LEU A 7 -2.49 30.30 -8.66
N LYS A 8 -1.88 29.28 -8.04
CA LYS A 8 -0.43 29.04 -8.07
C LYS A 8 0.02 28.19 -9.27
N CYS A 9 -0.86 27.98 -10.26
CA CYS A 9 -0.59 27.17 -11.45
C CYS A 9 0.02 25.78 -11.13
N ARG A 10 -0.37 25.17 -10.02
CA ARG A 10 0.09 23.82 -9.68
C ARG A 10 -0.62 22.81 -10.59
N VAL A 11 0.12 21.78 -10.99
CA VAL A 11 -0.39 20.69 -11.82
C VAL A 11 -0.22 19.37 -11.05
N VAL A 12 -1.16 18.45 -11.22
CA VAL A 12 -0.97 17.06 -10.81
C VAL A 12 -0.51 16.30 -12.04
N ALA A 13 0.75 15.86 -12.02
CA ALA A 13 1.27 14.96 -13.04
C ALA A 13 0.99 13.52 -12.61
N PHE A 14 0.56 12.70 -13.57
CA PHE A 14 0.37 11.27 -13.36
C PHE A 14 1.33 10.55 -14.29
N ASP A 15 2.03 9.57 -13.72
CA ASP A 15 2.80 8.59 -14.48
C ASP A 15 2.26 7.21 -14.11
N PHE A 16 1.93 6.41 -15.11
CA PHE A 16 1.29 5.11 -14.92
C PHE A 16 2.13 4.01 -15.54
N GLN A 17 2.69 3.17 -14.67
CA GLN A 17 3.50 2.03 -15.05
C GLN A 17 2.61 0.79 -15.20
N SER A 18 2.03 0.62 -16.39
CA SER A 18 1.13 -0.51 -16.67
C SER A 18 1.89 -1.81 -16.95
N ARG A 19 1.36 -2.96 -16.53
CA ARG A 19 1.97 -4.30 -16.75
C ARG A 19 3.41 -4.41 -16.21
N THR A 20 3.72 -3.64 -15.18
CA THR A 20 5.04 -3.59 -14.55
C THR A 20 4.85 -3.69 -13.05
N MET A 21 5.55 -4.62 -12.41
CA MET A 21 5.56 -4.68 -10.95
C MET A 21 6.47 -3.58 -10.40
N TYR A 22 6.25 -3.16 -9.16
CA TYR A 22 7.04 -2.08 -8.57
C TYR A 22 8.55 -2.41 -8.51
N HIS A 23 8.91 -3.67 -8.26
CA HIS A 23 10.31 -4.11 -8.25
C HIS A 23 10.97 -4.05 -9.64
N ASP A 24 10.20 -4.23 -10.72
CA ASP A 24 10.69 -4.03 -12.08
C ASP A 24 10.86 -2.54 -12.40
N TYR A 25 9.88 -1.72 -12.02
CA TYR A 25 9.96 -0.26 -12.15
C TYR A 25 11.17 0.29 -11.39
N ARG A 26 11.47 -0.22 -10.19
CA ARG A 26 12.63 0.19 -9.39
C ARG A 26 13.97 -0.04 -10.09
N ARG A 27 14.05 -1.05 -10.97
CA ARG A 27 15.24 -1.42 -11.75
C ARG A 27 15.28 -0.75 -13.12
N SER A 28 14.19 -0.07 -13.54
CA SER A 28 14.12 0.57 -14.85
C SER A 28 14.89 1.90 -14.88
N SER A 29 15.23 2.35 -16.09
CA SER A 29 15.81 3.67 -16.32
C SER A 29 14.81 4.83 -16.09
N SER A 30 13.51 4.53 -16.02
CA SER A 30 12.44 5.50 -15.75
C SER A 30 12.15 5.68 -14.25
N TYR A 31 12.84 4.95 -13.38
CA TYR A 31 12.64 5.04 -11.94
C TYR A 31 12.91 6.45 -11.41
N GLN A 32 11.93 6.99 -10.68
CA GLN A 32 12.10 8.18 -9.87
C GLN A 32 11.94 7.81 -8.40
N ARG A 33 12.92 8.19 -7.58
CA ARG A 33 12.87 7.95 -6.13
C ARG A 33 11.67 8.70 -5.53
N PRO A 34 10.70 8.02 -4.90
CA PRO A 34 9.56 8.67 -4.30
C PRO A 34 9.93 9.34 -2.99
N ASN A 35 9.08 10.25 -2.50
CA ASN A 35 9.17 10.74 -1.11
C ASN A 35 8.24 9.97 -0.16
N LEU A 36 7.29 9.20 -0.70
CA LEU A 36 6.30 8.39 0.01
C LEU A 36 5.90 7.23 -0.90
N VAL A 37 5.84 6.01 -0.36
CA VAL A 37 5.27 4.85 -1.06
C VAL A 37 3.91 4.54 -0.44
N CYS A 38 2.90 4.28 -1.27
CA CYS A 38 1.56 3.93 -0.81
C CYS A 38 1.14 2.57 -1.38
N PHE A 39 0.83 1.62 -0.50
CA PHE A 39 0.15 0.38 -0.87
C PHE A 39 -1.35 0.50 -0.55
N PHE A 40 -2.17 0.55 -1.60
CA PHE A 40 -3.62 0.65 -1.45
C PHE A 40 -4.26 -0.74 -1.45
N ASN A 41 -4.81 -1.15 -0.30
CA ASN A 41 -5.46 -2.45 -0.10
C ASN A 41 -4.67 -3.64 -0.72
N PRO A 42 -3.35 -3.79 -0.43
CA PRO A 42 -2.50 -4.73 -1.16
C PRO A 42 -2.77 -6.19 -0.79
N GLY A 43 -3.16 -6.49 0.45
CA GLY A 43 -3.18 -7.85 0.98
C GLY A 43 -1.78 -8.49 0.97
N LEU A 44 -0.79 -7.79 1.54
CA LEU A 44 0.61 -8.25 1.59
C LEU A 44 0.75 -9.62 2.24
N HIS A 45 -0.08 -9.91 3.25
CA HIS A 45 -0.07 -11.19 3.97
C HIS A 45 -0.39 -12.41 3.10
N ARG A 46 -0.97 -12.22 1.91
CA ARG A 46 -1.37 -13.32 1.02
C ARG A 46 -0.16 -13.85 0.26
N THR A 47 -0.04 -15.17 0.20
CA THR A 47 1.03 -15.88 -0.53
C THR A 47 0.60 -16.36 -1.91
N THR A 48 -0.67 -16.14 -2.28
CA THR A 48 -1.23 -16.46 -3.60
C THR A 48 -1.54 -15.16 -4.33
N GLY A 49 -0.54 -14.65 -5.06
CA GLY A 49 -0.64 -13.41 -5.82
C GLY A 49 -1.08 -13.60 -7.28
N TYR A 50 -0.62 -12.70 -8.15
CA TYR A 50 -0.85 -12.79 -9.58
C TYR A 50 -0.31 -14.10 -10.15
N ALA A 51 -1.11 -14.79 -10.96
CA ALA A 51 -0.80 -16.11 -11.52
C ALA A 51 -0.44 -17.18 -10.47
N GLY A 52 -0.88 -17.02 -9.21
CA GLY A 52 -0.57 -17.95 -8.12
C GLY A 52 0.85 -17.81 -7.56
N ILE A 53 1.58 -16.77 -7.94
CA ILE A 53 2.95 -16.52 -7.51
C ILE A 53 2.97 -15.41 -6.45
N ASP A 54 3.72 -15.63 -5.37
CA ASP A 54 4.01 -14.60 -4.38
C ASP A 54 5.12 -13.66 -4.87
N SER A 55 4.73 -12.46 -5.29
CA SER A 55 5.67 -11.39 -5.72
C SER A 55 5.90 -10.32 -4.65
N TRP A 56 5.29 -10.48 -3.46
CA TRP A 56 5.43 -9.51 -2.39
C TRP A 56 6.84 -9.42 -1.81
N PRO A 57 7.60 -10.51 -1.60
CA PRO A 57 8.95 -10.42 -1.09
C PRO A 57 9.84 -9.47 -1.92
N GLU A 58 9.85 -9.61 -3.24
CA GLU A 58 10.64 -8.72 -4.12
C GLU A 58 10.12 -7.27 -4.09
N THR A 59 8.80 -7.10 -4.11
CA THR A 59 8.16 -5.77 -4.08
C THR A 59 8.44 -5.03 -2.77
N ILE A 60 8.35 -5.71 -1.63
CA ILE A 60 8.59 -5.14 -0.31
C ILE A 60 10.06 -4.74 -0.18
N ARG A 61 11.00 -5.58 -0.62
CA ARG A 61 12.43 -5.23 -0.62
C ARG A 61 12.70 -3.99 -1.46
N ALA A 62 12.18 -3.95 -2.69
CA ALA A 62 12.32 -2.80 -3.58
C ALA A 62 11.68 -1.51 -3.05
N ALA A 63 10.55 -1.61 -2.34
CA ALA A 63 9.85 -0.47 -1.75
C ALA A 63 10.52 0.07 -0.48
N THR A 64 11.15 -0.80 0.31
CA THR A 64 11.77 -0.42 1.59
C THR A 64 13.23 0.04 1.43
N GLU A 65 13.95 -0.46 0.43
CA GLU A 65 15.35 -0.10 0.15
C GLU A 65 15.62 1.42 0.06
N PRO A 66 14.78 2.25 -0.60
CA PRO A 66 15.04 3.67 -0.67
C PRO A 66 14.99 4.39 0.69
N GLY A 67 14.43 3.80 1.74
CA GLY A 67 14.31 4.47 3.04
C GLY A 67 13.20 5.52 3.09
N CYS A 68 12.22 5.44 2.19
CA CYS A 68 11.08 6.36 2.18
C CYS A 68 9.99 5.88 3.16
N PRO A 69 9.22 6.80 3.76
CA PRO A 69 8.00 6.44 4.49
C PRO A 69 7.06 5.61 3.61
N ILE A 70 6.39 4.65 4.23
CA ILE A 70 5.43 3.77 3.56
C ILE A 70 4.09 3.85 4.28
N LEU A 71 3.04 4.18 3.53
CA LEU A 71 1.65 4.05 3.95
C LEU A 71 1.08 2.75 3.38
N VAL A 72 0.48 1.94 4.23
CA VAL A 72 -0.28 0.77 3.80
C VAL A 72 -1.72 0.92 4.27
N THR A 73 -2.67 0.52 3.43
CA THR A 73 -4.09 0.52 3.78
C THR A 73 -4.68 -0.88 3.62
N ALA A 74 -5.66 -1.25 4.43
CA ALA A 74 -6.26 -2.58 4.45
C ALA A 74 -7.79 -2.52 4.47
N TYR A 75 -8.47 -3.63 4.16
CA TYR A 75 -9.92 -3.69 4.17
C TYR A 75 -10.49 -3.89 5.57
N THR A 76 -9.76 -4.61 6.43
CA THR A 76 -10.25 -5.04 7.74
C THR A 76 -9.19 -4.84 8.83
N GLU A 77 -9.66 -4.84 10.06
CA GLU A 77 -8.83 -4.83 11.27
C GLU A 77 -7.93 -6.07 11.36
N LEU A 78 -8.39 -7.21 10.84
CA LEU A 78 -7.67 -8.47 10.86
C LEU A 78 -6.50 -8.49 9.87
N GLU A 79 -6.70 -7.95 8.66
CA GLU A 79 -5.67 -7.95 7.62
C GLU A 79 -4.53 -6.97 7.93
N SER A 80 -4.83 -5.83 8.54
CA SER A 80 -3.85 -4.74 8.70
C SER A 80 -2.61 -5.13 9.54
N PRO A 81 -2.73 -5.85 10.68
CA PRO A 81 -1.56 -6.34 11.41
C PRO A 81 -0.78 -7.41 10.67
N LEU A 82 -1.44 -8.28 9.90
CA LEU A 82 -0.78 -9.31 9.10
C LEU A 82 0.04 -8.69 7.95
N ASP A 83 -0.48 -7.63 7.34
CA ASP A 83 0.23 -6.86 6.32
C ASP A 83 1.46 -6.17 6.91
N LEU A 84 1.35 -5.61 8.11
CA LEU A 84 2.48 -5.01 8.83
C LEU A 84 3.56 -6.05 9.15
N ASP A 85 3.18 -7.20 9.69
CA ASP A 85 4.11 -8.29 10.01
C ASP A 85 4.85 -8.78 8.75
N ARG A 86 4.14 -8.99 7.63
CA ARG A 86 4.78 -9.36 6.36
C ARG A 86 5.73 -8.27 5.86
N LEU A 87 5.34 -7.00 5.96
CA LEU A 87 6.16 -5.87 5.54
C LEU A 87 7.47 -5.79 6.34
N GLN A 88 7.40 -5.95 7.66
CA GLN A 88 8.57 -5.96 8.54
C GLN A 88 9.50 -7.14 8.24
N ARG A 89 8.94 -8.34 8.05
CA ARG A 89 9.70 -9.57 7.81
C ARG A 89 10.47 -9.56 6.50
N GLU A 90 9.88 -9.03 5.42
CA GLU A 90 10.50 -9.02 4.09
C GLU A 90 11.32 -7.75 3.81
N SER A 91 11.31 -6.77 4.71
CA SER A 91 12.07 -5.54 4.51
C SER A 91 13.58 -5.80 4.52
N VAL A 92 14.31 -5.03 3.72
CA VAL A 92 15.79 -5.06 3.71
C VAL A 92 16.42 -4.34 4.90
N ARG A 93 15.60 -3.70 5.74
CA ARG A 93 16.05 -2.90 6.88
C ARG A 93 14.99 -2.92 7.99
N PRO A 94 15.36 -2.63 9.25
CA PRO A 94 14.37 -2.38 10.29
C PRO A 94 13.44 -1.22 9.89
N LEU A 95 12.15 -1.40 10.16
CA LEU A 95 11.10 -0.41 9.94
C LEU A 95 10.59 0.08 11.28
N ASN A 96 10.66 1.39 11.53
CA ASN A 96 10.04 2.02 12.68
C ASN A 96 8.56 2.21 12.39
N ILE A 97 7.71 1.87 13.35
CA ILE A 97 6.27 2.11 13.24
C ILE A 97 6.01 3.56 13.61
N VAL A 98 5.51 4.34 12.65
CA VAL A 98 5.11 5.75 12.85
C VAL A 98 3.65 5.81 13.28
N GLN A 99 2.82 4.93 12.71
CA GLN A 99 1.41 4.76 13.05
C GLN A 99 1.09 3.27 13.05
N GLU A 100 0.68 2.76 14.20
CA GLU A 100 0.18 1.39 14.35
C GLU A 100 -1.10 1.18 13.52
N PRO A 101 -1.43 -0.07 13.13
CA PRO A 101 -2.69 -0.42 12.47
C PRO A 101 -3.89 0.21 13.19
N ALA A 102 -4.60 1.09 12.49
CA ALA A 102 -5.74 1.81 13.03
C ALA A 102 -6.75 2.18 11.93
N VAL A 103 -7.98 2.47 12.33
CA VAL A 103 -9.03 2.95 11.42
C VAL A 103 -8.55 4.20 10.69
N ASN A 104 -8.68 4.19 9.37
CA ASN A 104 -8.31 5.31 8.52
C ASN A 104 -9.44 6.36 8.52
N PRO A 105 -9.21 7.59 9.04
CA PRO A 105 -10.22 8.65 9.02
C PRO A 105 -10.61 9.10 7.61
N PHE A 106 -9.81 8.74 6.60
CA PHE A 106 -10.04 9.03 5.18
C PHE A 106 -10.50 7.80 4.37
N GLY A 107 -10.83 6.70 5.05
CA GLY A 107 -11.32 5.47 4.42
C GLY A 107 -12.69 5.65 3.74
N SER A 108 -13.03 4.71 2.86
CA SER A 108 -14.35 4.67 2.24
C SER A 108 -15.43 4.45 3.30
N LYS A 109 -16.52 5.21 3.20
CA LYS A 109 -17.76 4.95 3.97
C LYS A 109 -18.75 4.06 3.21
N ARG A 110 -18.46 3.74 1.95
CA ARG A 110 -19.27 2.85 1.13
C ARG A 110 -18.85 1.40 1.40
N PRO A 111 -19.77 0.55 1.88
CA PRO A 111 -19.49 -0.86 2.03
C PRO A 111 -19.53 -1.58 0.68
N ASP A 112 -18.66 -2.56 0.52
CA ASP A 112 -18.67 -3.55 -0.55
C ASP A 112 -18.85 -4.94 0.10
N ARG A 113 -19.49 -5.88 -0.61
CA ARG A 113 -19.62 -7.26 -0.12
C ARG A 113 -18.23 -7.92 -0.10
N ASN A 114 -17.92 -8.61 0.98
CA ASN A 114 -16.77 -9.47 1.04
C ASN A 114 -17.12 -10.82 0.41
N PHE A 115 -16.32 -11.30 -0.53
CA PHE A 115 -16.48 -12.61 -1.16
C PHE A 115 -15.40 -13.60 -0.73
N ILE A 116 -14.47 -13.18 0.11
CA ILE A 116 -13.28 -13.95 0.51
C ILE A 116 -13.45 -14.48 1.93
N SER A 117 -13.92 -13.62 2.84
CA SER A 117 -14.16 -13.95 4.24
C SER A 117 -15.54 -13.47 4.67
N ASP A 118 -16.57 -13.81 3.89
CA ASP A 118 -17.95 -13.39 4.12
C ASP A 118 -18.51 -13.89 5.46
N GLU A 119 -18.09 -15.07 5.90
CA GLU A 119 -18.45 -15.64 7.21
C GLU A 119 -17.92 -14.81 8.39
N THR A 120 -16.77 -14.15 8.25
CA THR A 120 -16.08 -13.41 9.33
C THR A 120 -16.25 -11.90 9.22
N ALA A 121 -16.29 -11.37 8.00
CA ALA A 121 -16.42 -9.96 7.70
C ALA A 121 -17.27 -9.80 6.44
N PRO A 122 -18.61 -9.87 6.51
CA PRO A 122 -19.48 -9.88 5.33
C PRO A 122 -19.40 -8.59 4.49
N MET A 123 -18.89 -7.51 5.08
CA MET A 123 -18.72 -6.21 4.46
C MET A 123 -17.27 -5.74 4.62
N ILE A 124 -16.72 -5.20 3.54
CA ILE A 124 -15.40 -4.55 3.51
C ILE A 124 -15.53 -3.11 3.05
N PHE A 125 -14.59 -2.28 3.47
CA PHE A 125 -14.50 -0.88 3.06
C PHE A 125 -13.11 -0.64 2.47
N LYS A 126 -13.04 0.07 1.34
CA LYS A 126 -11.76 0.42 0.72
C LYS A 126 -10.97 1.38 1.61
N ASN A 127 -9.67 1.11 1.75
CA ASN A 127 -8.75 1.86 2.60
C ASN A 127 -9.25 2.07 4.04
N TYR A 128 -9.90 1.07 4.65
CA TYR A 128 -10.59 1.21 5.93
C TYR A 128 -9.65 1.28 7.14
N TYR A 129 -8.58 0.49 7.08
CA TYR A 129 -7.49 0.53 8.05
C TYR A 129 -6.22 1.05 7.39
N HIS A 130 -5.30 1.58 8.19
CA HIS A 130 -3.98 1.99 7.71
C HIS A 130 -2.92 1.87 8.79
N PHE A 131 -1.67 1.79 8.36
CA PHE A 131 -0.49 1.97 9.19
C PHE A 131 0.61 2.69 8.40
N ILE A 132 1.56 3.29 9.11
CA ILE A 132 2.69 4.03 8.52
C ILE A 132 3.98 3.54 9.15
N VAL A 133 4.97 3.26 8.32
CA VAL A 133 6.32 2.89 8.75
C VAL A 133 7.39 3.75 8.10
N GLN A 134 8.55 3.86 8.75
CA GLN A 134 9.73 4.55 8.23
C GLN A 134 11.03 3.85 8.57
#